data_AF-A0A7S1QZP9-F1
#
_entry.id   AF-A0A7S1QZP9-F1
#
_cell.length_a   1.000
_cell.length_b   1.000
_cell.length_c   1.000
_cell.angle_alpha   90.00
_cell.angle_beta   90.00
_cell.angle_gamma   90.00
#
_symmetry.space_group_name_H-M   'P 1'
#
loop_
_entity.id
_entity.type
_entity.pdbx_description
1 polymer ?
#
loop_
_entity_poly.entity_id
_entity_poly.type
_entity_poly.pdbx_seq_one_letter_code
_entity_poly.pdbx_strand_id
1 'polypeptide(L)'
;LGDSFSPIGNQKWWRRGEVKSTLDQQPLEAASSILACVEAANIFTSADAEPETDWAELAGVAFNWFMGGNLLGRSLYDPNTGGCCDGLCRGGINQNQGAESLLAFQLSLVALKRMKAAVQSTSPGPVPTTFSTHLQQL
;
A
#
# COMPACT_ATOMS: atom_id res chain seq x y z
N LEU A 1 15.40 -4.62 6.82
CA LEU A 1 14.03 -4.41 7.32
C LEU A 1 13.14 -5.30 6.48
N GLY A 2 12.25 -6.08 7.10
CA GLY A 2 11.45 -7.09 6.40
C GLY A 2 10.66 -6.50 5.23
N ASP A 3 10.49 -7.30 4.19
CA ASP A 3 9.88 -6.94 2.90
C ASP A 3 8.38 -6.61 2.96
N SER A 4 7.86 -6.22 4.14
CA SER A 4 6.44 -5.98 4.39
C SER A 4 6.19 -4.65 5.09
N PHE A 5 5.24 -3.89 4.53
CA PHE A 5 4.71 -2.68 5.15
C PHE A 5 3.95 -3.04 6.43
N SER A 6 4.23 -2.32 7.52
CA SER A 6 3.60 -2.55 8.83
C SER A 6 3.27 -1.22 9.49
N PRO A 7 2.04 -0.69 9.30
CA PRO A 7 1.65 0.59 9.86
C PRO A 7 1.55 0.54 11.39
N ILE A 8 1.41 1.69 12.01
CA ILE A 8 1.13 1.75 13.46
C ILE A 8 -0.31 1.27 13.65
N GLY A 9 -0.49 0.28 14.51
CA GLY A 9 -1.82 -0.21 14.84
C GLY A 9 -2.50 0.62 15.92
N ASN A 10 -3.83 0.64 15.93
CA ASN A 10 -4.67 1.51 16.76
C ASN A 10 -5.07 0.91 18.13
N GLN A 11 -4.50 -0.25 18.53
CA GLN A 11 -4.88 -0.89 19.80
C GLN A 11 -4.62 0.01 21.02
N LYS A 12 -3.64 0.92 20.93
CA LYS A 12 -3.30 1.91 21.96
C LYS A 12 -2.68 3.16 21.33
N TRP A 13 -2.84 4.29 22.01
CA TRP A 13 -2.11 5.52 21.70
C TRP A 13 -0.60 5.30 21.79
N TRP A 14 0.13 5.59 20.71
CA TRP A 14 1.59 5.51 20.71
C TRP A 14 2.19 6.80 21.29
N ARG A 15 2.68 6.71 22.54
CA ARG A 15 3.36 7.84 23.21
C ARG A 15 4.85 7.84 22.91
N ARG A 16 5.45 9.04 22.93
CA ARG A 16 6.89 9.22 22.73
C ARG A 16 7.68 8.41 23.76
N GLY A 17 8.61 7.58 23.30
CA GLY A 17 9.44 6.72 24.14
C GLY A 17 8.81 5.35 24.45
N GLU A 18 7.58 5.09 24.00
CA GLU A 18 6.94 3.80 24.18
C GLU A 18 7.04 2.90 22.94
N VAL A 19 6.72 1.62 23.14
CA VAL A 19 6.67 0.61 22.07
C VAL A 19 5.48 0.87 21.16
N LYS A 20 5.79 1.04 19.86
CA LYS A 20 4.81 1.13 18.76
C LYS A 20 3.81 -0.03 18.84
N SER A 21 2.52 0.29 18.70
CA SER A 21 1.50 -0.73 18.55
C SER A 21 1.58 -1.37 17.16
N THR A 22 1.59 -2.70 17.11
CA THR A 22 1.56 -3.49 15.87
C THR A 22 0.21 -4.14 15.62
N LEU A 23 -0.74 -3.98 16.55
CA LEU A 23 -2.06 -4.59 16.52
C LEU A 23 -3.12 -3.52 16.30
N ASP A 24 -4.21 -3.93 15.67
CA ASP A 24 -5.31 -3.08 15.20
C ASP A 24 -4.87 -2.14 14.06
N GLN A 25 -4.08 -2.67 13.13
CA GLN A 25 -3.72 -1.95 11.90
C GLN A 25 -4.96 -1.86 11.01
N GLN A 26 -5.27 -0.66 10.48
CA GLN A 26 -6.48 -0.44 9.70
C GLN A 26 -6.15 -0.16 8.21
N PRO A 27 -7.10 -0.40 7.31
CA PRO A 27 -7.02 -0.03 5.90
C PRO A 27 -6.62 1.44 5.65
N LEU A 28 -7.01 2.35 6.54
CA LEU A 28 -6.78 3.79 6.37
C LEU A 28 -5.29 4.15 6.41
N GLU A 29 -4.50 3.54 7.28
CA GLU A 29 -3.05 3.78 7.33
C GLU A 29 -2.33 3.25 6.08
N ALA A 30 -2.78 2.11 5.55
CA ALA A 30 -2.26 1.58 4.29
C ALA A 30 -2.59 2.52 3.13
N ALA A 31 -3.86 2.92 2.98
CA ALA A 31 -4.30 3.81 1.92
C ALA A 31 -3.60 5.17 1.94
N SER A 32 -3.49 5.80 3.12
CA SER A 32 -2.78 7.08 3.26
C SER A 32 -1.29 6.97 2.89
N SER A 33 -0.62 5.88 3.28
CA SER A 33 0.78 5.64 2.91
C SER A 33 0.97 5.43 1.41
N ILE A 34 0.05 4.69 0.76
CA ILE A 34 0.05 4.47 -0.69
C ILE A 34 -0.14 5.80 -1.42
N LEU A 35 -1.15 6.58 -1.03
CA LEU A 35 -1.43 7.88 -1.65
C LEU A 35 -0.26 8.86 -1.48
N ALA A 36 0.40 8.86 -0.32
CA ALA A 36 1.60 9.68 -0.09
C ALA A 36 2.77 9.24 -0.99
N CYS A 37 2.99 7.93 -1.15
CA CYS A 37 4.03 7.42 -2.05
C CYS A 37 3.72 7.76 -3.51
N VAL A 38 2.47 7.60 -3.96
CA VAL A 38 2.04 7.99 -5.31
C VAL A 38 2.27 9.48 -5.55
N GLU A 39 1.94 10.34 -4.59
CA GLU A 39 2.16 11.78 -4.73
C GLU A 39 3.65 12.13 -4.75
N ALA A 40 4.46 11.49 -3.90
CA ALA A 40 5.91 11.65 -3.94
C ALA A 40 6.49 11.22 -5.30
N ALA A 41 6.03 10.09 -5.85
CA ALA A 41 6.43 9.66 -7.19
C ALA A 41 6.11 10.71 -8.26
N ASN A 42 4.91 11.32 -8.22
CA ASN A 42 4.53 12.38 -9.16
C ASN A 42 5.43 13.61 -9.06
N ILE A 43 5.74 14.06 -7.84
CA ILE A 43 6.59 15.23 -7.59
C ILE A 43 8.01 14.96 -8.08
N PHE A 44 8.61 13.84 -7.70
CA PHE A 44 10.02 13.58 -7.98
C PHE A 44 10.28 13.09 -9.41
N THR A 45 9.32 12.43 -10.08
CA THR A 45 9.45 12.10 -11.51
C THR A 45 9.43 13.36 -12.40
N SER A 46 8.84 14.46 -11.90
CA SER A 46 8.80 15.74 -12.61
C SER A 46 10.06 16.61 -12.42
N ALA A 47 10.96 16.20 -11.52
CA ALA A 47 12.22 16.89 -11.28
C ALA A 47 13.32 16.34 -12.20
N ASP A 48 14.27 17.20 -12.63
CA ASP A 48 15.44 16.81 -13.44
C ASP A 48 16.48 15.96 -12.66
N ALA A 49 16.06 15.24 -11.62
CA ALA A 49 16.90 14.45 -10.75
C ALA A 49 16.23 13.11 -10.44
N GLU A 50 17.00 12.03 -10.57
CA GLU A 50 16.57 10.70 -10.14
C GLU A 50 16.41 10.69 -8.61
N PRO A 51 15.23 10.34 -8.08
CA PRO A 51 15.04 10.25 -6.64
C PRO A 51 15.87 9.11 -6.06
N GLU A 52 16.45 9.35 -4.87
CA GLU A 52 17.15 8.32 -4.10
C GLU A 52 16.20 7.18 -3.65
N THR A 53 14.89 7.43 -3.66
CA THR A 53 13.84 6.52 -3.21
C THR A 53 12.91 6.13 -4.36
N ASP A 54 12.71 4.83 -4.57
CA ASP A 54 11.67 4.31 -5.45
C ASP A 54 10.30 4.36 -4.75
N TRP A 55 9.62 5.50 -4.88
CA TRP A 55 8.29 5.71 -4.30
C TRP A 55 7.22 4.80 -4.91
N ALA A 56 7.37 4.38 -6.17
CA ALA A 56 6.42 3.48 -6.81
C ALA A 56 6.52 2.07 -6.23
N GLU A 57 7.74 1.60 -5.96
CA GLU A 57 7.98 0.35 -5.25
C GLU A 57 7.39 0.40 -3.83
N LEU A 58 7.64 1.46 -3.07
CA LEU A 58 7.10 1.62 -1.72
C LEU A 58 5.56 1.63 -1.70
N ALA A 59 4.92 2.27 -2.68
CA ALA A 59 3.47 2.24 -2.85
C ALA A 59 2.96 0.81 -3.09
N GLY A 60 3.69 0.02 -3.90
CA GLY A 60 3.39 -1.39 -4.14
C GLY A 60 3.54 -2.26 -2.88
N VAL A 61 4.61 -2.05 -2.11
CA VAL A 61 4.85 -2.76 -0.83
C VAL A 61 3.74 -2.44 0.17
N ALA A 62 3.31 -1.18 0.25
CA ALA A 62 2.19 -0.77 1.10
C ALA A 62 0.86 -1.38 0.64
N PHE A 63 0.60 -1.43 -0.67
CA PHE A 63 -0.61 -2.07 -1.20
C PHE A 63 -0.64 -3.58 -0.93
N ASN A 64 0.51 -4.24 -0.95
CA ASN A 64 0.61 -5.66 -0.64
C ASN A 64 0.08 -6.00 0.76
N TRP A 65 0.02 -5.03 1.69
CA TRP A 65 -0.61 -5.20 2.99
C TRP A 65 -2.08 -5.65 2.88
N PHE A 66 -2.84 -5.12 1.92
CA PHE A 66 -4.22 -5.57 1.65
C PHE A 66 -4.28 -7.01 1.15
N MET A 67 -3.24 -7.46 0.44
CA MET A 67 -3.18 -8.75 -0.24
C MET A 67 -2.56 -9.86 0.62
N GLY A 68 -2.14 -9.54 1.85
CA GLY A 68 -1.53 -10.49 2.78
C GLY A 68 -0.03 -10.28 3.04
N GLY A 69 0.61 -9.29 2.41
CA GLY A 69 1.92 -8.77 2.78
C GLY A 69 1.91 -7.99 4.10
N ASN A 70 1.27 -8.56 5.13
CA ASN A 70 1.04 -7.96 6.43
C ASN A 70 1.43 -8.92 7.56
N LEU A 71 1.31 -8.44 8.81
CA LEU A 71 1.74 -9.19 10.00
C LEU A 71 1.09 -10.58 10.12
N LEU A 72 -0.12 -10.77 9.59
CA LEU A 72 -0.85 -12.03 9.69
C LEU A 72 -0.71 -12.93 8.45
N GLY A 73 -0.09 -12.45 7.37
CA GLY A 73 0.03 -13.22 6.13
C GLY A 73 -1.32 -13.49 5.44
N ARG A 74 -2.34 -12.67 5.68
CA ARG A 74 -3.71 -12.92 5.20
C ARG A 74 -4.30 -11.71 4.48
N SER A 75 -4.95 -11.96 3.34
CA SER A 75 -5.63 -10.91 2.57
C SER A 75 -6.80 -10.31 3.36
N LEU A 76 -6.90 -8.99 3.35
CA LEU A 76 -8.08 -8.25 3.82
C LEU A 76 -9.12 -8.09 2.71
N TYR A 77 -8.68 -8.06 1.46
CA TYR A 77 -9.57 -7.97 0.30
C TYR A 77 -9.99 -9.36 -0.18
N ASP A 78 -11.28 -9.53 -0.46
CA ASP A 78 -11.82 -10.73 -1.10
C ASP A 78 -12.29 -10.41 -2.53
N PRO A 79 -11.62 -10.93 -3.57
CA PRO A 79 -12.00 -10.66 -4.96
C PRO A 79 -13.34 -11.28 -5.38
N ASN A 80 -13.86 -12.29 -4.66
CA ASN A 80 -15.12 -12.93 -5.01
C ASN A 80 -16.33 -12.08 -4.59
N THR A 81 -16.21 -11.41 -3.44
CA THR A 81 -17.27 -10.54 -2.89
C THR A 81 -17.02 -9.07 -3.19
N GLY A 82 -15.78 -8.68 -3.47
CA GLY A 82 -15.34 -7.30 -3.57
C GLY A 82 -15.20 -6.60 -2.22
N GLY A 83 -15.36 -7.33 -1.11
CA GLY A 83 -15.28 -6.79 0.25
C GLY A 83 -13.85 -6.56 0.73
N CYS A 84 -13.69 -5.62 1.68
CA CYS A 84 -12.42 -5.38 2.37
C CYS A 84 -12.65 -5.38 3.88
N CYS A 85 -11.89 -6.20 4.60
CA CYS A 85 -11.94 -6.33 6.05
C CYS A 85 -11.38 -5.09 6.77
N ASP A 86 -11.87 -4.83 7.98
CA ASP A 86 -11.63 -3.59 8.74
C ASP A 86 -10.27 -3.50 9.46
N GLY A 87 -9.48 -4.58 9.49
CA GLY A 87 -8.13 -4.50 10.02
C GLY A 87 -7.57 -5.79 10.59
N LEU A 88 -6.38 -5.66 11.18
CA LEU A 88 -5.62 -6.75 11.78
C LEU A 88 -5.63 -6.62 13.30
N CYS A 89 -6.52 -7.36 13.96
CA CYS A 89 -6.66 -7.35 15.41
C CYS A 89 -5.86 -8.50 16.06
N ARG A 90 -5.77 -8.49 17.40
CA ARG A 90 -5.08 -9.54 18.16
C ARG A 90 -5.58 -10.96 17.84
N GLY A 91 -6.88 -11.11 17.59
CA GLY A 91 -7.52 -12.40 17.31
C GLY A 91 -7.46 -12.83 15.83
N GLY A 92 -6.90 -12.00 14.94
CA GLY A 92 -6.93 -12.24 13.51
C GLY A 92 -7.48 -11.05 12.72
N ILE A 93 -7.91 -11.31 11.50
CA ILE A 93 -8.59 -10.31 10.66
C ILE A 93 -9.95 -9.97 11.27
N ASN A 94 -10.22 -8.68 11.43
CA ASN A 94 -11.56 -8.17 11.71
C ASN A 94 -12.43 -8.35 10.46
N GLN A 95 -13.39 -9.28 10.52
CA GLN A 95 -14.24 -9.65 9.39
C GLN A 95 -15.29 -8.60 9.03
N ASN A 96 -15.43 -7.52 9.81
CA ASN A 96 -16.28 -6.41 9.43
C ASN A 96 -15.77 -5.81 8.11
N GLN A 97 -16.70 -5.43 7.23
CA GLN A 97 -16.39 -4.87 5.91
C GLN A 97 -17.09 -3.51 5.77
N GLY A 98 -16.67 -2.56 6.59
CA GLY A 98 -17.21 -1.21 6.58
C GLY A 98 -16.91 -0.47 5.28
N ALA A 99 -17.69 0.58 5.01
CA ALA A 99 -17.49 1.43 3.84
C ALA A 99 -16.10 2.06 3.79
N GLU A 100 -15.53 2.42 4.95
CA GLU A 100 -14.19 3.01 5.05
C GLU A 100 -13.12 2.07 4.49
N SER A 101 -13.15 0.80 4.88
CA SER A 101 -12.18 -0.22 4.45
C SER A 101 -12.27 -0.49 2.96
N LEU A 102 -13.49 -0.58 2.43
CA LEU A 102 -13.72 -0.73 1.00
C LEU A 102 -13.21 0.50 0.23
N LEU A 103 -13.53 1.71 0.68
CA LEU A 103 -13.05 2.94 0.06
C LEU A 103 -11.53 3.05 0.11
N ALA A 104 -10.90 2.72 1.25
CA ALA A 104 -9.46 2.71 1.40
C ALA A 104 -8.78 1.79 0.37
N PHE A 105 -9.29 0.58 0.20
CA PHE A 105 -8.80 -0.35 -0.82
C PHE A 105 -8.99 0.20 -2.24
N GLN A 106 -10.20 0.64 -2.59
CA GLN A 106 -10.53 1.11 -3.93
C GLN A 106 -9.76 2.36 -4.33
N LEU A 107 -9.60 3.32 -3.40
CA LEU A 107 -8.79 4.52 -3.61
C LEU A 107 -7.33 4.16 -3.88
N SER A 108 -6.78 3.23 -3.10
CA SER A 108 -5.41 2.74 -3.29
C SER A 108 -5.22 2.08 -4.66
N LEU A 109 -6.18 1.22 -5.05
CA LEU A 109 -6.14 0.53 -6.34
C LEU A 109 -6.19 1.52 -7.52
N VAL A 110 -7.09 2.50 -7.46
CA VAL A 110 -7.23 3.52 -8.52
C VAL A 110 -5.97 4.38 -8.62
N ALA A 111 -5.39 4.78 -7.48
CA ALA A 111 -4.16 5.58 -7.45
C ALA A 111 -2.99 4.85 -8.12
N LEU A 112 -2.78 3.57 -7.78
CA LEU A 112 -1.72 2.75 -8.39
C LEU A 112 -1.94 2.51 -9.87
N LYS A 113 -3.19 2.25 -10.29
CA LYS A 113 -3.52 2.10 -11.71
C LYS A 113 -3.22 3.36 -12.52
N ARG A 114 -3.52 4.54 -11.96
CA ARG A 114 -3.19 5.82 -12.59
C ARG A 114 -1.69 6.05 -12.69
N MET A 115 -0.96 5.79 -11.61
CA MET A 115 0.51 5.89 -11.59
C MET A 115 1.15 4.97 -12.66
N LYS A 116 0.71 3.71 -12.74
CA LYS A 116 1.17 2.73 -13.75
C LYS A 116 0.87 3.20 -15.18
N ALA A 117 -0.33 3.74 -15.43
CA ALA A 117 -0.70 4.26 -16.74
C ALA A 117 0.13 5.49 -17.15
N ALA A 118 0.43 6.39 -16.21
CA ALA A 118 1.27 7.57 -16.46
C ALA A 118 2.69 7.16 -16.92
N VAL A 119 3.31 6.21 -16.22
CA VAL A 119 4.65 5.66 -16.58
C VAL A 119 4.66 5.02 -17.97
N GLN A 120 3.60 4.31 -18.33
CA GLN A 120 3.49 3.69 -19.66
C GLN A 120 3.35 4.71 -20.79
N SER A 121 2.77 5.88 -20.51
CA SER A 121 2.58 6.95 -21.49
C SER A 121 3.82 7.80 -21.75
N THR A 122 4.83 7.76 -20.85
CA THR A 122 6.04 8.60 -20.90
C THR A 122 7.29 7.90 -21.45
N SER A 123 7.22 6.62 -21.85
CA SER A 123 8.40 5.89 -22.36
C SER A 123 8.67 6.16 -23.86
N PRO A 124 9.86 6.69 -24.26
CA PRO A 124 10.27 6.75 -25.65
C PRO A 124 11.05 5.48 -26.05
N GLY A 125 10.43 4.57 -26.81
CA GLY A 125 11.11 3.43 -27.46
C GLY A 125 11.75 2.38 -26.52
N PRO A 126 12.16 1.20 -27.04
CA PRO A 126 12.53 0.08 -26.19
C PRO A 126 13.94 0.24 -25.61
N VAL A 127 14.05 0.17 -24.28
CA VAL A 127 15.32 -0.05 -23.55
C VAL A 127 15.17 -1.33 -22.71
N PRO A 128 16.21 -2.18 -22.58
CA PRO A 128 16.05 -3.54 -22.06
C PRO A 128 15.75 -3.60 -20.56
N THR A 129 14.67 -4.34 -20.27
CA THR A 129 14.36 -5.16 -19.09
C THR A 129 15.26 -5.03 -17.86
N THR A 130 14.70 -4.49 -16.77
CA THR A 130 14.58 -5.18 -15.47
C THR A 130 13.43 -4.52 -14.70
N PHE A 131 12.25 -5.14 -14.67
CA PHE A 131 11.14 -4.70 -13.80
C PHE A 131 10.92 -5.74 -12.70
N SER A 132 10.90 -5.29 -11.45
CA SER A 132 10.59 -6.11 -10.27
C SER A 132 9.16 -6.66 -10.37
N THR A 133 9.01 -7.96 -10.11
CA THR A 133 7.87 -8.83 -10.45
C THR A 133 6.53 -8.42 -9.82
N HIS A 134 6.49 -7.47 -8.88
CA HIS A 134 5.31 -7.19 -8.07
C HIS A 134 4.26 -6.25 -8.69
N LEU A 135 4.65 -5.29 -9.55
CA LEU A 135 3.68 -4.35 -10.16
C LEU A 135 2.93 -4.92 -11.38
N GLN A 136 3.35 -6.09 -11.89
CA GLN A 136 2.68 -6.76 -13.00
C GLN A 136 1.35 -7.43 -12.60
N GLN A 137 1.11 -7.62 -11.30
CA GLN A 137 -0.05 -8.34 -10.77
C GLN A 137 -1.19 -7.44 -10.25
N LEU A 138 -1.08 -6.12 -10.41
CA LEU A 138 -2.15 -5.13 -10.19
C LEU A 138 -2.88 -4.78 -11.49
#